data_AF-A0AAN5CN56-F1
#
_entry.id   AF-A0AAN5CN56-F1
#
_cell.length_a   1.000
_cell.length_b   1.000
_cell.length_c   1.000
_cell.angle_alpha   90.00
_cell.angle_beta   90.00
_cell.angle_gamma   90.00
#
_symmetry.space_group_name_H-M   'P 1'
#
loop_
_entity.id
_entity.type
_entity.pdbx_description
1 polymer ?
#
loop_
_entity_poly.entity_id
_entity_poly.type
_entity_poly.pdbx_seq_one_letter_code
_entity_poly.pdbx_strand_id
1 'polypeptide(L)'
;FLLPSSNRYLFIPDGTRYSLNAGHCESFSCGEGEGRGRCIDESLGGRPAHFCVCSHPFTGSFCDDTVPLFNPSLSPYAKCPSPLHCSSVYGNGECNQECNSPECLYDGYECLQQPVCPKYCRELASNGICDDLCKGEECRFDGGDCFSDQDTLPGQLLLRFDITAQAFMKVSDIFLFQLSHFL
;
A
#
# COMPACT_ATOMS: atom_id res chain seq x y z
N PHE A 1 -2.59 6.38 -36.84
CA PHE A 1 -1.67 6.56 -35.69
C PHE A 1 -2.02 7.86 -34.99
N LEU A 2 -2.85 7.80 -33.95
CA LEU A 2 -3.12 8.92 -33.06
C LEU A 2 -2.67 8.48 -31.67
N LEU A 3 -1.72 9.22 -31.09
CA LEU A 3 -1.19 9.01 -29.75
C LEU A 3 -2.25 9.46 -28.72
N PRO A 4 -2.56 8.69 -27.67
CA PRO A 4 -3.40 9.18 -26.59
C PRO A 4 -2.57 9.99 -25.58
N SER A 5 -3.13 11.13 -25.22
CA SER A 5 -2.60 12.16 -24.35
C SER A 5 -2.50 11.71 -22.89
N SER A 6 -1.28 11.74 -22.32
CA SER A 6 -0.96 12.02 -20.91
C SER A 6 -1.94 11.52 -19.84
N ASN A 7 -1.91 10.21 -19.52
CA ASN A 7 -2.59 9.65 -18.35
C ASN A 7 -1.92 10.16 -17.08
N ARG A 8 -2.60 11.06 -16.35
CA ARG A 8 -2.29 11.33 -14.95
C ARG A 8 -3.20 10.45 -14.09
N TYR A 9 -2.65 9.83 -13.07
CA TYR A 9 -3.39 8.98 -12.13
C TYR A 9 -3.50 9.72 -10.79
N LEU A 10 -4.65 9.63 -10.13
CA LEU A 10 -4.78 10.02 -8.72
C LEU A 10 -4.82 8.75 -7.88
N PHE A 11 -3.94 8.71 -6.88
CA PHE A 11 -3.98 7.72 -5.81
C PHE A 11 -4.68 8.33 -4.61
N ILE A 12 -5.73 7.68 -4.13
CA ILE A 12 -6.28 7.95 -2.81
C ILE A 12 -5.64 6.97 -1.80
N PRO A 13 -5.44 7.37 -0.53
CA PRO A 13 -4.81 6.52 0.49
C PRO A 13 -5.50 5.16 0.76
N ASP A 14 -6.75 4.99 0.32
CA ASP A 14 -7.53 3.74 0.38
C ASP A 14 -7.14 2.72 -0.72
N GLY A 15 -6.16 3.06 -1.57
CA GLY A 15 -5.72 2.21 -2.68
C GLY A 15 -6.51 2.37 -3.97
N THR A 16 -7.55 3.23 -3.98
CA THR A 16 -8.37 3.48 -5.17
C THR A 16 -7.58 4.31 -6.19
N ARG A 17 -7.43 3.79 -7.41
CA ARG A 17 -6.76 4.46 -8.53
C ARG A 17 -7.77 5.08 -9.47
N TYR A 18 -7.77 6.40 -9.57
CA TYR A 18 -8.60 7.14 -10.51
C TYR A 18 -7.82 7.46 -11.78
N SER A 19 -8.45 7.22 -12.93
CA SER A 19 -7.97 7.76 -14.20
C SER A 19 -8.37 9.24 -14.28
N LEU A 20 -7.39 10.15 -14.19
CA LEU A 20 -7.68 11.58 -14.33
C LEU A 20 -7.91 11.88 -15.82
N ASN A 21 -9.04 12.53 -16.12
CA ASN A 21 -9.55 12.88 -17.46
C ASN A 21 -10.36 11.79 -18.20
N ALA A 22 -10.91 10.80 -17.49
CA ALA A 22 -11.64 9.70 -18.13
C ALA A 22 -13.08 10.05 -18.59
N GLY A 23 -13.63 11.22 -18.23
CA GLY A 23 -15.01 11.60 -18.57
C GLY A 23 -16.05 10.74 -17.84
N HIS A 24 -17.29 10.74 -18.34
CA HIS A 24 -18.37 9.88 -17.84
C HIS A 24 -18.18 8.41 -18.26
N CYS A 25 -18.90 7.49 -17.62
CA CYS A 25 -18.93 6.09 -18.01
C CYS A 25 -19.45 5.91 -19.44
N GLU A 26 -18.64 5.28 -20.29
CA GLU A 26 -18.98 4.88 -21.65
C GLU A 26 -18.92 3.35 -21.79
N SER A 27 -19.44 2.81 -22.89
CA SER A 27 -19.68 1.37 -23.10
C SER A 27 -18.44 0.45 -23.04
N PHE A 28 -17.24 1.00 -22.82
CA PHE A 28 -15.97 0.26 -22.76
C PHE A 28 -15.01 0.81 -21.69
N SER A 29 -15.51 1.66 -20.78
CA SER A 29 -14.68 2.29 -19.75
C SER A 29 -14.02 1.28 -18.80
N CYS A 30 -14.62 0.11 -18.59
CA CYS A 30 -14.13 -0.91 -17.65
C CYS A 30 -13.94 -2.27 -18.32
N GLY A 31 -13.31 -2.26 -19.50
CA GLY A 31 -12.93 -3.41 -20.28
C GLY A 31 -13.69 -3.54 -21.60
N GLU A 32 -13.09 -4.23 -22.57
CA GLU A 32 -13.75 -4.51 -23.86
C GLU A 32 -14.97 -5.44 -23.67
N GLY A 33 -16.17 -4.86 -23.68
CA GLY A 33 -17.41 -5.47 -24.20
C GLY A 33 -18.11 -6.59 -23.42
N GLU A 34 -17.53 -7.18 -22.37
CA GLU A 34 -18.12 -8.38 -21.74
C GLU A 34 -18.02 -8.44 -20.20
N GLY A 35 -18.51 -7.42 -19.48
CA GLY A 35 -18.79 -7.55 -18.04
C GLY A 35 -17.56 -7.69 -17.12
N ARG A 36 -16.38 -7.25 -17.58
CA ARG A 36 -15.12 -7.29 -16.82
C ARG A 36 -15.10 -6.39 -15.57
N GLY A 37 -15.97 -5.40 -15.53
CA GLY A 37 -16.15 -4.55 -14.37
C GLY A 37 -17.37 -3.65 -14.49
N ARG A 38 -17.77 -3.07 -13.36
CA ARG A 38 -18.82 -2.06 -13.27
C ARG A 38 -18.19 -0.67 -13.29
N CYS A 39 -18.60 0.17 -14.22
CA CYS A 39 -18.23 1.57 -14.25
C CYS A 39 -19.09 2.40 -13.29
N ILE A 40 -18.48 3.37 -12.61
CA ILE A 40 -19.13 4.30 -11.68
C ILE A 40 -18.69 5.72 -11.99
N ASP A 41 -19.65 6.58 -12.35
CA ASP A 41 -19.44 8.02 -12.54
C ASP A 41 -19.13 8.72 -11.22
N GLU A 42 -18.20 9.69 -11.25
CA GLU A 42 -17.73 10.46 -10.10
C GLU A 42 -17.40 11.92 -10.51
N SER A 43 -17.24 12.82 -9.53
CA SER A 43 -16.80 14.19 -9.78
C SER A 43 -15.54 14.54 -8.99
N LEU A 44 -14.43 14.74 -9.70
CA LEU A 44 -13.14 15.10 -9.11
C LEU A 44 -12.84 16.58 -9.37
N GLY A 45 -12.86 17.39 -8.31
CA GLY A 45 -12.60 18.83 -8.41
C GLY A 45 -13.61 19.57 -9.29
N GLY A 46 -14.86 19.10 -9.33
CA GLY A 46 -15.94 19.68 -10.14
C GLY A 46 -15.89 19.29 -11.63
N ARG A 47 -15.10 18.28 -12.00
CA ARG A 47 -15.03 17.75 -13.37
C ARG A 47 -15.52 16.29 -13.43
N PRO A 48 -16.16 15.87 -14.53
CA PRO A 48 -16.57 14.49 -14.73
C PRO A 48 -15.38 13.54 -14.69
N ALA A 49 -15.53 12.45 -13.93
CA ALA A 49 -14.62 11.34 -13.85
C ALA A 49 -15.41 10.03 -13.70
N HIS A 50 -14.72 8.91 -13.77
CA HIS A 50 -15.26 7.62 -13.39
C HIS A 50 -14.16 6.71 -12.83
N PHE A 51 -14.58 5.63 -12.18
CA PHE A 51 -13.70 4.54 -11.81
C PHE A 51 -14.36 3.18 -12.06
N CYS A 52 -13.54 2.15 -12.13
CA CYS A 52 -13.97 0.78 -12.41
C CYS A 52 -13.89 -0.10 -11.17
N VAL A 53 -14.97 -0.84 -10.92
CA VAL A 53 -14.99 -1.94 -9.96
C VAL A 53 -14.91 -3.23 -10.75
N CYS A 54 -13.74 -3.86 -10.75
CA CYS A 54 -13.51 -5.05 -11.57
C CYS A 54 -14.22 -6.29 -11.01
N SER A 55 -14.84 -7.03 -11.92
CA SER A 55 -15.34 -8.37 -11.67
C SER A 55 -14.15 -9.32 -11.58
N HIS A 56 -14.13 -10.26 -10.65
CA HIS A 56 -13.08 -11.28 -10.65
C HIS A 56 -13.16 -12.15 -11.92
N PRO A 57 -12.04 -12.50 -12.59
CA PRO A 57 -10.65 -12.32 -12.22
C PRO A 57 -9.97 -11.11 -12.89
N PHE A 58 -10.66 -10.00 -13.11
CA PHE A 58 -10.09 -8.81 -13.74
C PHE A 58 -9.56 -7.82 -12.69
N THR A 59 -8.53 -7.06 -13.07
CA THR A 59 -7.87 -6.06 -12.23
C THR A 59 -7.33 -4.91 -13.08
N GLY A 60 -6.67 -3.94 -12.44
CA GLY A 60 -6.21 -2.71 -13.06
C GLY A 60 -7.31 -1.64 -13.12
N SER A 61 -6.93 -0.42 -13.47
CA SER A 61 -7.84 0.75 -13.45
C SER A 61 -8.98 0.68 -14.45
N PHE A 62 -8.86 -0.17 -15.48
CA PHE A 62 -9.86 -0.36 -16.54
C PHE A 62 -10.33 -1.81 -16.66
N CYS A 63 -9.96 -2.70 -15.73
CA CYS A 63 -10.31 -4.12 -15.76
C CYS A 63 -9.85 -4.87 -17.03
N ASP A 64 -8.81 -4.37 -17.69
CA ASP A 64 -8.19 -5.01 -18.86
C ASP A 64 -7.16 -6.08 -18.48
N ASP A 65 -6.62 -5.99 -17.26
CA ASP A 65 -5.70 -6.98 -16.73
C ASP A 65 -6.51 -8.12 -16.10
N THR A 66 -5.98 -9.34 -16.16
CA THR A 66 -6.46 -10.44 -15.32
C THR A 66 -5.55 -10.54 -14.11
N VAL A 67 -6.09 -10.80 -12.91
CA VAL A 67 -5.27 -11.23 -11.78
C VAL A 67 -4.45 -12.41 -12.30
N PRO A 68 -3.10 -12.38 -12.23
CA PRO A 68 -2.29 -13.53 -12.57
C PRO A 68 -2.87 -14.72 -11.82
N LEU A 69 -3.07 -15.86 -12.50
CA LEU A 69 -3.59 -17.08 -11.89
C LEU A 69 -3.00 -17.18 -10.49
N PHE A 70 -3.85 -17.04 -9.47
CA PHE A 70 -3.40 -17.00 -8.08
C PHE A 70 -2.53 -18.22 -7.89
N ASN A 71 -1.22 -17.99 -7.82
CA ASN A 71 -0.29 -19.05 -7.52
C ASN A 71 -0.19 -19.01 -6.00
N PRO A 72 -0.92 -19.87 -5.27
CA PRO A 72 -0.86 -19.88 -3.82
C PRO A 72 0.58 -20.01 -3.33
N SER A 73 1.48 -20.63 -4.10
CA SER A 73 2.90 -20.78 -3.76
C SER A 73 3.73 -19.50 -3.91
N LEU A 74 3.25 -18.49 -4.63
CA LEU A 74 3.91 -17.17 -4.79
C LEU A 74 3.15 -16.05 -4.08
N SER A 75 2.05 -16.36 -3.41
CA SER A 75 1.27 -15.40 -2.63
C SER A 75 1.97 -15.11 -1.30
N PRO A 76 2.01 -13.85 -0.82
CA PRO A 76 2.38 -13.55 0.56
C PRO A 76 1.56 -14.35 1.59
N TYR A 77 0.34 -14.73 1.21
CA TYR A 77 -0.60 -15.50 2.03
C TYR A 77 -0.46 -17.02 1.84
N ALA A 78 0.59 -17.51 1.19
CA ALA A 78 0.79 -18.94 0.90
C ALA A 78 0.63 -19.86 2.12
N LYS A 79 0.99 -19.34 3.31
CA LYS A 79 0.94 -20.06 4.58
C LYS A 79 -0.33 -19.78 5.40
N CYS A 80 -1.15 -18.82 4.97
CA CYS A 80 -2.37 -18.45 5.68
C CYS A 80 -3.43 -19.57 5.52
N PRO A 81 -4.18 -19.94 6.57
CA PRO A 81 -5.24 -20.94 6.46
C PRO A 81 -6.37 -20.55 5.48
N SER A 82 -6.63 -19.23 5.37
CA SER A 82 -7.67 -18.67 4.51
C SER A 82 -7.09 -17.57 3.60
N PRO A 83 -6.23 -17.91 2.62
CA PRO A 83 -5.47 -16.93 1.86
C PRO A 83 -6.33 -15.91 1.12
N LEU A 84 -7.39 -16.37 0.44
CA LEU A 84 -8.27 -15.50 -0.33
C LEU A 84 -9.05 -14.53 0.58
N HIS A 85 -9.61 -15.04 1.67
CA HIS A 85 -10.34 -14.23 2.65
C HIS A 85 -9.42 -13.16 3.25
N CYS A 86 -8.31 -13.58 3.86
CA CYS A 86 -7.40 -12.64 4.55
C CYS A 86 -6.75 -11.63 3.59
N SER A 87 -6.45 -12.04 2.36
CA SER A 87 -5.97 -11.08 1.35
C SER A 87 -7.01 -10.04 0.94
N SER A 88 -8.32 -10.36 1.05
CA SER A 88 -9.40 -9.46 0.66
C SER A 88 -9.80 -8.47 1.77
N VAL A 89 -9.45 -8.78 3.02
CA VAL A 89 -9.76 -7.94 4.19
C VAL A 89 -8.54 -7.21 4.75
N TYR A 90 -7.33 -7.55 4.33
CA TYR A 90 -6.09 -6.86 4.73
C TYR A 90 -6.17 -5.34 4.53
N GLY A 91 -5.98 -4.56 5.60
CA GLY A 91 -5.91 -3.10 5.56
C GLY A 91 -7.27 -2.43 5.32
N ASN A 92 -8.39 -3.06 5.69
CA ASN A 92 -9.75 -2.57 5.42
C ASN A 92 -10.33 -1.57 6.46
N GLY A 93 -9.60 -1.32 7.54
CA GLY A 93 -9.91 -0.50 8.70
C GLY A 93 -10.55 -1.25 9.87
N GLU A 94 -10.79 -2.55 9.75
CA GLU A 94 -11.49 -3.40 10.71
C GLU A 94 -10.59 -4.55 11.18
N CYS A 95 -10.62 -4.87 12.47
CA CYS A 95 -9.85 -6.00 12.98
C CYS A 95 -10.57 -7.32 12.72
N ASN A 96 -10.05 -8.10 11.76
CA ASN A 96 -10.41 -9.49 11.45
C ASN A 96 -9.47 -10.44 12.21
N GLN A 97 -9.86 -10.80 13.44
CA GLN A 97 -9.06 -11.65 14.34
C GLN A 97 -8.62 -12.99 13.72
N GLU A 98 -9.41 -13.57 12.81
CA GLU A 98 -9.06 -14.78 12.09
C GLU A 98 -7.89 -14.62 11.11
N CYS A 99 -7.58 -13.38 10.71
CA CYS A 99 -6.47 -13.01 9.84
C CYS A 99 -5.29 -12.41 10.62
N ASN A 100 -5.44 -12.19 11.93
CA ASN A 100 -4.42 -11.63 12.80
C ASN A 100 -3.38 -12.67 13.25
N SER A 101 -2.63 -13.21 12.29
CA SER A 101 -1.54 -14.16 12.52
C SER A 101 -0.34 -13.85 11.61
N PRO A 102 0.89 -14.28 11.96
CA PRO A 102 2.07 -14.03 11.14
C PRO A 102 1.93 -14.59 9.71
N GLU A 103 1.28 -15.75 9.56
CA GLU A 103 1.08 -16.41 8.28
C GLU A 103 0.07 -15.68 7.38
N CYS A 104 -0.78 -14.85 7.98
CA CYS A 104 -1.80 -14.03 7.33
C CYS A 104 -1.45 -12.52 7.40
N LEU A 105 -0.19 -12.18 7.68
CA LEU A 105 0.34 -10.81 7.72
C LEU A 105 -0.37 -9.90 8.72
N TYR A 106 -0.76 -10.45 9.87
CA TYR A 106 -1.34 -9.73 11.00
C TYR A 106 -2.57 -8.87 10.65
N ASP A 107 -3.32 -9.26 9.62
CA ASP A 107 -4.47 -8.49 9.15
C ASP A 107 -4.15 -7.01 8.94
N GLY A 108 -2.98 -6.71 8.33
CA GLY A 108 -2.54 -5.33 8.13
C GLY A 108 -2.26 -4.55 9.42
N TYR A 109 -2.07 -5.26 10.54
CA TYR A 109 -1.89 -4.71 11.89
C TYR A 109 -3.11 -3.98 12.46
N GLU A 110 -4.30 -4.21 11.92
CA GLU A 110 -5.54 -3.51 12.27
C GLU A 110 -6.09 -3.90 13.65
N CYS A 111 -5.64 -5.05 14.16
CA CYS A 111 -5.94 -5.52 15.50
C CYS A 111 -5.02 -4.95 16.59
N LEU A 112 -3.96 -4.22 16.24
CA LEU A 112 -3.09 -3.57 17.21
C LEU A 112 -3.69 -2.25 17.69
N GLN A 113 -3.90 -2.12 18.99
CA GLN A 113 -4.14 -0.81 19.60
C GLN A 113 -2.79 -0.10 19.77
N GLN A 114 -2.39 0.70 18.79
CA GLN A 114 -1.15 1.46 18.91
C GLN A 114 -1.33 2.62 19.91
N PRO A 115 -0.40 2.79 20.87
CA PRO A 115 -0.33 4.00 21.67
C PRO A 115 -0.14 5.21 20.76
N VAL A 116 -0.54 6.40 21.22
CA VAL A 116 -0.28 7.63 20.47
C VAL A 116 1.16 8.05 20.71
N CYS A 117 1.95 8.10 19.63
CA CYS A 117 3.32 8.61 19.73
C CYS A 117 3.34 10.08 20.19
N PRO A 118 4.15 10.43 21.21
CA PRO A 118 4.34 11.81 21.63
C PRO A 118 4.85 12.70 20.48
N LYS A 119 4.28 13.90 20.34
CA LYS A 119 4.60 14.81 19.21
C LYS A 119 6.09 15.16 19.10
N TYR A 120 6.79 15.23 20.22
CA TYR A 120 8.20 15.60 20.27
C TYR A 120 9.13 14.50 19.71
N CYS A 121 8.70 13.23 19.70
CA CYS A 121 9.52 12.13 19.18
C CYS A 121 9.88 12.29 17.71
N ARG A 122 9.09 13.04 16.94
CA ARG A 122 9.40 13.33 15.54
C ARG A 122 10.69 14.14 15.37
N GLU A 123 11.00 15.02 16.31
CA GLU A 123 12.20 15.87 16.27
C GLU A 123 13.43 15.14 16.80
N LEU A 124 13.23 14.02 17.50
CA LEU A 124 14.28 13.21 18.10
C LEU A 124 14.68 12.01 17.24
N ALA A 125 13.79 11.52 16.38
CA ALA A 125 14.08 10.34 15.55
C ALA A 125 15.36 10.49 14.69
N SER A 126 16.21 9.47 14.73
CA SER A 126 17.47 9.40 13.96
C SER A 126 18.46 10.55 14.27
N ASN A 127 18.46 11.05 15.50
CA ASN A 127 19.39 12.07 15.99
C ASN A 127 20.72 11.47 16.52
N GLY A 128 20.83 10.14 16.60
CA GLY A 128 21.98 9.40 17.11
C GLY A 128 22.03 9.24 18.63
N ILE A 129 20.95 9.56 19.34
CA ILE A 129 20.77 9.46 20.79
C ILE A 129 19.53 8.60 21.03
N CYS A 130 19.68 7.53 21.82
CA CYS A 130 18.53 6.70 22.17
C CYS A 130 17.60 7.44 23.16
N ASP A 131 16.40 7.78 22.69
CA ASP A 131 15.29 8.35 23.44
C ASP A 131 14.27 7.25 23.79
N ASP A 132 14.41 6.68 25.00
CA ASP A 132 13.64 5.51 25.48
C ASP A 132 12.11 5.65 25.39
N LEU A 133 11.57 6.87 25.41
CA LEU A 133 10.14 7.14 25.28
C LEU A 133 9.64 7.12 23.83
N CYS A 134 10.57 7.13 22.86
CA CYS A 134 10.30 7.19 21.43
C CYS A 134 10.63 5.88 20.69
N LYS A 135 11.13 4.86 21.40
CA LYS A 135 11.53 3.56 20.81
C LYS A 135 10.39 2.62 20.44
N GLY A 136 9.13 2.99 20.73
CA GLY A 136 7.95 2.21 20.37
C GLY A 136 7.67 2.20 18.85
N GLU A 137 6.94 1.21 18.37
CA GLU A 137 6.55 1.09 16.95
C GLU A 137 5.71 2.29 16.50
N GLU A 138 4.84 2.80 17.40
CA GLU A 138 4.01 3.97 17.16
C GLU A 138 4.84 5.24 16.87
N CYS A 139 6.06 5.25 17.41
CA CYS A 139 7.07 6.30 17.24
C CYS A 139 8.17 5.93 16.26
N ARG A 140 8.01 4.81 15.53
CA ARG A 140 8.96 4.35 14.50
C ARG A 140 10.35 4.11 15.07
N PHE A 141 10.39 3.52 16.25
CA PHE A 141 11.62 2.98 16.86
C PHE A 141 12.70 4.04 17.10
N ASP A 142 12.30 5.27 17.41
CA ASP A 142 13.20 6.42 17.56
C ASP A 142 14.11 6.64 16.35
N GLY A 143 13.62 6.29 15.16
CA GLY A 143 14.44 6.32 13.95
C GLY A 143 15.65 5.38 13.97
N GLY A 144 15.63 4.36 14.83
CA GLY A 144 16.67 3.34 14.96
C GLY A 144 17.75 3.65 16.01
N ASP A 145 17.72 4.80 16.69
CA ASP A 145 18.82 5.24 17.57
C ASP A 145 19.04 4.35 18.81
N CYS A 146 18.00 3.60 19.20
CA CYS A 146 18.04 2.67 20.33
C CYS A 146 18.45 1.23 19.97
N PHE A 147 18.67 0.93 18.69
CA PHE A 147 18.87 -0.44 18.20
C PHE A 147 20.24 -0.63 17.56
N SER A 148 20.76 -1.85 17.64
CA SER A 148 22.09 -2.23 17.17
C SER A 148 22.01 -3.34 16.12
N ASP A 149 23.15 -3.69 15.53
CA ASP A 149 23.24 -4.82 14.60
C ASP A 149 22.73 -6.15 15.21
N GLN A 150 22.76 -6.28 16.54
CA GLN A 150 22.25 -7.48 17.23
C GLN A 150 20.71 -7.58 17.21
N ASP A 151 20.02 -6.46 16.98
CA ASP A 151 18.57 -6.37 16.93
C ASP A 151 18.03 -6.58 15.51
N THR A 152 18.92 -6.83 14.53
CA THR A 152 18.53 -7.02 13.13
C THR A 152 17.94 -8.40 12.87
N LEU A 153 16.87 -8.44 12.07
CA LEU A 153 16.28 -9.70 11.60
C LEU A 153 17.19 -10.38 10.57
N PRO A 154 17.22 -11.72 10.52
CA PRO A 154 18.00 -12.43 9.52
C PRO A 154 17.40 -12.20 8.11
N GLY A 155 18.28 -11.97 7.14
CA GLY A 155 17.91 -11.74 5.74
C GLY A 155 18.16 -10.29 5.30
N GLN A 156 17.69 -9.95 4.10
CA GLN A 156 17.82 -8.60 3.54
C GLN A 156 16.55 -8.24 2.76
N LEU A 157 16.03 -7.04 3.00
CA LEU A 157 14.96 -6.45 2.20
C LEU A 157 15.59 -5.69 1.03
N LEU A 158 15.49 -6.22 -0.19
CA LEU A 158 16.00 -5.57 -1.39
C LEU A 158 14.87 -4.76 -2.07
N LEU A 159 14.98 -3.44 -2.03
CA LEU A 159 14.07 -2.53 -2.72
C LEU A 159 14.77 -1.90 -3.93
N ARG A 160 14.14 -2.00 -5.10
CA ARG A 160 14.64 -1.39 -6.34
C ARG A 160 13.78 -0.18 -6.69
N PHE A 161 14.40 0.99 -6.70
CA PHE A 161 13.77 2.24 -7.10
C PHE A 161 14.23 2.66 -8.49
N ASP A 162 13.33 3.28 -9.25
CA ASP A 162 13.64 3.89 -10.55
C ASP A 162 14.06 5.36 -10.38
N ILE A 163 15.10 5.60 -9.58
CA ILE A 163 15.72 6.91 -9.35
C ILE A 163 17.25 6.74 -9.26
N THR A 164 18.00 7.83 -9.44
CA THR A 164 19.45 7.77 -9.25
C THR A 164 19.82 7.66 -7.77
N ALA A 165 20.96 7.04 -7.47
CA ALA A 165 21.47 6.96 -6.11
C ALA A 165 21.59 8.35 -5.46
N GLN A 166 22.05 9.35 -6.21
CA GLN A 166 22.18 10.73 -5.72
C GLN A 166 20.84 11.38 -5.38
N ALA A 167 19.77 11.06 -6.11
CA ALA A 167 18.42 11.53 -5.78
C ALA A 167 17.89 10.82 -4.54
N PHE A 168 18.11 9.49 -4.43
CA PHE A 168 17.71 8.72 -3.26
C PHE A 168 18.38 9.20 -1.98
N MET A 169 19.70 9.45 -2.01
CA MET A 169 20.43 9.90 -0.82
C MET A 169 19.88 11.20 -0.22
N LYS A 170 19.26 12.07 -1.04
CA LYS A 170 18.63 13.32 -0.55
C LYS A 170 17.32 13.11 0.21
N VAL A 171 16.72 11.93 0.11
CA VAL A 171 15.42 11.59 0.72
C VAL A 171 15.49 10.28 1.51
N SER A 172 16.70 9.76 1.74
CA SER A 172 16.90 8.44 2.34
C SER A 172 16.45 8.38 3.80
N ASP A 173 16.66 9.46 4.55
CA ASP A 173 16.18 9.69 5.91
C ASP A 173 14.64 9.62 5.99
N ILE A 174 13.94 10.43 5.19
CA ILE A 174 12.48 10.44 5.19
C ILE A 174 11.89 9.14 4.63
N PHE A 175 12.57 8.52 3.66
CA PHE A 175 12.18 7.23 3.12
C PHE A 175 12.25 6.14 4.18
N LEU A 176 13.37 6.00 4.89
CA LEU A 176 13.52 5.00 5.95
C LEU A 176 12.51 5.24 7.07
N PHE A 177 12.34 6.50 7.48
CA PHE A 177 11.34 6.87 8.48
C PHE A 177 9.91 6.51 8.04
N GLN A 178 9.56 6.65 6.76
CA GLN A 178 8.26 6.23 6.23
C GLN A 178 8.16 4.71 6.12
N LEU A 179 9.22 4.03 5.72
CA LEU A 179 9.24 2.57 5.60
C LEU A 179 8.99 1.90 6.95
N SER A 180 9.60 2.41 8.04
CA SER A 180 9.39 1.93 9.40
C SER A 180 7.95 2.09 9.93
N HIS A 181 7.07 2.79 9.21
CA HIS A 181 5.65 2.87 9.55
C HIS A 181 4.84 1.73 8.93
N PHE A 182 5.32 1.15 7.83
CA PHE A 182 4.62 0.13 7.06
C PHE A 182 5.10 -1.30 7.33
N LEU A 183 6.22 -1.45 8.05
CA LEU A 183 6.84 -2.73 8.42
C LEU A 183 6.76 -2.93 9.92
#